data_AF-L1Q6A3-F1
#
_entry.id   AF-L1Q6A3-F1
#
_cell.length_a   1.000
_cell.length_b   1.000
_cell.length_c   1.000
_cell.angle_alpha   90.00
_cell.angle_beta   90.00
_cell.angle_gamma   90.00
#
_symmetry.space_group_name_H-M   'P 1'
#
loop_
_entity.id
_entity.type
_entity.pdbx_description
1 polymer ?
#
loop_
_entity_poly.entity_id
_entity_poly.type
_entity_poly.pdbx_seq_one_letter_code
_entity_poly.pdbx_strand_id
1 'polypeptide(L)' 'MKYNYFHKEQKKKQKEDPFSVQNMYYNLKEDYYVCPMGQKLSNVGKGKRTSSNGYESKVTYYQAQRCEG' A
#
# COMPACT_ATOMS: atom_id res chain seq x y z
N MET A 1 -17.22 9.18 -17.98
CA MET A 1 -15.86 8.64 -17.76
C MET A 1 -15.97 7.15 -17.48
N LYS A 2 -15.32 6.28 -18.25
CA LYS A 2 -15.40 4.82 -18.06
C LYS A 2 -14.30 4.39 -17.08
N TYR A 3 -14.67 4.03 -15.86
CA TYR A 3 -13.72 3.52 -14.85
C TYR A 3 -13.24 2.12 -15.27
N ASN A 4 -12.09 2.04 -15.93
CA ASN A 4 -11.59 0.80 -16.50
C ASN A 4 -11.24 -0.27 -15.44
N TYR A 5 -10.98 0.16 -14.20
CA TYR A 5 -10.61 -0.71 -13.08
C TYR A 5 -11.80 -1.21 -12.25
N PHE A 6 -12.99 -0.65 -12.44
CA PHE A 6 -14.18 -0.93 -11.62
C PHE A 6 -14.59 -2.41 -11.60
N HIS A 7 -14.50 -3.08 -12.76
CA HIS A 7 -14.80 -4.52 -12.85
C HIS A 7 -13.72 -5.39 -12.20
N LYS A 8 -12.48 -4.90 -12.12
CA LYS A 8 -11.34 -5.64 -11.56
C LYS A 8 -11.34 -5.54 -10.02
N GLU A 9 -11.65 -4.37 -9.48
CA GLU A 9 -11.80 -4.12 -8.03
C GLU A 9 -12.98 -4.88 -7.41
N GLN A 10 -14.03 -5.16 -8.19
CA GLN A 10 -15.19 -5.93 -7.72
C GLN A 10 -14.95 -7.44 -7.66
N LYS A 11 -13.88 -7.97 -8.26
CA LYS A 11 -13.61 -9.41 -8.20
C LYS A 11 -13.26 -9.82 -6.78
N LYS A 12 -13.88 -10.92 -6.32
CA LYS A 12 -13.69 -11.50 -4.98
C LYS A 12 -12.21 -11.68 -4.63
N LYS A 13 -11.43 -12.22 -5.56
CA LYS A 13 -9.97 -12.43 -5.41
C LYS A 13 -9.20 -11.14 -5.09
N GLN A 14 -9.64 -9.98 -5.57
CA GLN A 14 -8.96 -8.71 -5.32
C GLN A 14 -9.45 -8.02 -4.04
N LYS A 15 -10.71 -8.26 -3.65
CA LYS A 15 -11.27 -7.82 -2.35
C LYS A 15 -10.77 -8.63 -1.17
N GLU A 16 -10.54 -9.92 -1.35
CA GLU A 16 -10.09 -10.84 -0.31
C GLU A 16 -8.56 -10.97 -0.27
N ASP A 17 -7.84 -10.23 -1.13
CA ASP A 17 -6.38 -10.27 -1.11
C ASP A 17 -5.85 -9.62 0.18
N PRO A 18 -5.16 -10.38 1.04
CA PRO A 18 -4.73 -9.88 2.34
C PRO A 18 -3.55 -8.89 2.20
N PHE A 19 -2.85 -8.89 1.06
CA PHE A 19 -1.74 -7.98 0.77
C PHE A 19 -2.18 -6.69 0.06
N SER A 20 -3.48 -6.56 -0.23
CA SER A 20 -4.03 -5.31 -0.75
C SER A 20 -3.90 -4.21 0.31
N VAL A 21 -3.40 -3.03 -0.10
CA VAL A 21 -3.27 -1.85 0.77
C VAL A 21 -4.61 -1.48 1.43
N GLN A 22 -5.73 -1.77 0.76
CA GLN A 22 -7.07 -1.52 1.30
C GLN A 22 -7.43 -2.42 2.50
N ASN A 23 -6.82 -3.60 2.58
CA ASN A 23 -7.05 -4.60 3.63
C ASN A 23 -5.95 -4.59 4.70
N MET A 24 -4.85 -3.86 4.49
CA MET A 24 -3.77 -3.74 5.45
C MET A 24 -4.16 -2.81 6.60
N TYR A 25 -3.77 -3.19 7.83
CA TYR A 25 -4.02 -2.37 9.01
C TYR A 25 -2.96 -1.27 9.14
N TYR A 26 -3.41 -0.03 9.30
CA TYR A 26 -2.55 1.13 9.54
C TYR A 26 -2.67 1.61 10.98
N ASN A 27 -1.55 1.67 11.69
CA ASN A 27 -1.51 2.26 13.03
C ASN A 27 -1.04 3.72 12.94
N LEU A 28 -1.98 4.64 13.19
CA LEU A 28 -1.72 6.09 13.25
C LEU A 28 -0.80 6.50 14.41
N LYS A 29 -0.80 5.78 15.53
CA LYS A 29 -0.03 6.17 16.72
C LYS A 29 1.47 5.94 16.57
N GLU A 30 1.83 4.87 15.88
CA GLU A 30 3.22 4.41 15.76
C GLU A 30 3.72 4.46 14.30
N ASP A 31 2.94 5.06 13.38
CA ASP A 31 3.26 5.27 11.96
C ASP A 31 3.77 4.00 11.25
N TYR A 32 3.09 2.87 11.47
CA TYR A 32 3.43 1.61 10.82
C TYR A 32 2.23 0.95 10.15
N TYR A 33 2.51 0.23 9.09
CA TYR A 33 1.57 -0.71 8.48
C TYR A 33 1.80 -2.11 9.02
N VAL A 34 0.76 -2.91 9.11
CA VAL A 34 0.86 -4.33 9.47
C VAL A 34 0.60 -5.15 8.22
N CYS A 35 1.59 -5.96 7.86
CA CYS A 35 1.47 -6.98 6.83
C CYS A 35 0.51 -8.07 7.33
N PRO A 36 -0.34 -8.66 6.47
CA PRO A 36 -1.15 -9.83 6.84
C PRO A 36 -0.34 -11.02 7.37
N MET A 37 0.97 -11.09 7.08
CA MET A 37 1.89 -12.07 7.66
C MET A 37 2.25 -11.80 9.14
N GLY A 38 1.70 -10.74 9.74
CA GLY A 38 1.94 -10.36 11.14
C GLY A 38 3.15 -9.46 11.38
N GLN A 39 3.79 -8.96 10.33
CA GLN A 39 4.98 -8.11 10.43
C GLN A 39 4.65 -6.62 10.39
N LYS A 40 5.38 -5.82 11.18
CA LYS A 40 5.30 -4.35 11.14
C LYS A 40 6.19 -3.82 10.02
N LEU A 41 5.61 -3.06 9.09
CA LEU A 41 6.36 -2.29 8.10
C LEU A 41 6.72 -0.93 8.72
N SER A 42 8.02 -0.71 8.88
CA SER A 42 8.55 0.55 9.39
C SER A 42 8.74 1.54 8.25
N ASN A 43 8.60 2.82 8.55
CA ASN A 43 8.87 3.90 7.61
C ASN A 43 10.38 3.95 7.30
N VAL A 44 10.78 3.63 6.07
CA VAL A 44 12.18 3.63 5.63
C VAL A 44 12.59 4.92 4.94
N GLY A 45 11.64 5.76 4.55
CA GLY A 45 11.95 7.04 3.93
C GLY A 45 10.78 7.66 3.19
N LYS A 46 10.95 8.91 2.80
CA LYS A 46 9.97 9.65 2.00
C LYS A 46 10.62 10.07 0.68
N GLY A 47 9.97 9.75 -0.42
CA GLY A 47 10.36 10.15 -1.76
C GLY A 47 9.39 11.17 -2.35
N LYS A 48 9.81 11.72 -3.48
CA LYS A 48 8.93 12.49 -4.37
C LYS A 48 8.81 11.72 -5.66
N ARG A 49 7.58 11.52 -6.12
CA ARG A 49 7.29 10.90 -7.41
C ARG A 49 6.66 11.93 -8.32
N THR A 50 7.32 12.21 -9.43
CA THR A 50 6.77 13.07 -10.48
C THR A 50 5.96 12.19 -11.43
N SER A 51 4.68 12.50 -11.57
CA SER A 51 3.81 11.85 -12.57
C SER A 51 4.13 12.37 -13.97
N SER A 52 3.79 11.60 -15.01
CA SER A 52 4.02 11.98 -16.42
C SER A 52 3.38 13.31 -16.81
N ASN A 53 2.36 13.75 -16.07
CA ASN A 53 1.70 15.06 -16.20
C ASN A 53 2.38 16.20 -15.41
N GLY A 54 3.59 15.99 -14.86
CA GLY A 54 4.35 17.00 -14.13
C GLY A 54 3.94 17.21 -12.67
N TYR A 55 3.03 16.39 -12.14
CA TYR A 55 2.58 16.52 -10.74
C TYR A 55 3.53 15.80 -9.78
N GLU A 56 4.09 16.52 -8.81
CA GLU A 56 4.94 15.95 -7.75
C GLU A 56 4.08 15.47 -6.57
N SER A 57 4.11 14.16 -6.30
CA SER A 57 3.47 13.55 -5.13
C SER A 57 4.52 13.11 -4.10
N LYS A 58 4.28 13.42 -2.83
CA LYS A 58 5.10 12.89 -1.71
C LYS A 58 4.66 11.46 -1.43
N VAL A 59 5.60 10.53 -1.45
CA VAL A 59 5.36 9.10 -1.21
C VAL A 59 6.17 8.68 0.00
N THR A 60 5.54 7.99 0.94
CA THR A 60 6.24 7.38 2.07
C THR A 60 6.47 5.91 1.78
N TYR A 61 7.71 5.46 1.92
CA TYR A 61 8.09 4.07 1.72
C TYR A 61 8.08 3.35 3.06
N TYR A 62 7.35 2.25 3.11
CA TYR A 62 7.30 1.36 4.28
C TYR A 62 7.91 0.03 3.89
N GLN A 63 8.79 -0.51 4.72
CA GLN A 63 9.48 -1.77 4.47
C GLN A 63 9.36 -2.69 5.68
N ALA A 64 9.11 -3.97 5.40
CA ALA A 64 9.16 -5.02 6.41
C ALA A 64 10.63 -5.32 6.74
N GLN A 65 10.94 -5.47 8.04
CA GLN A 65 12.31 -5.77 8.47
C GLN A 65 12.78 -7.17 8.07
N ARG A 66 11.86 -8.12 7.85
CA ARG A 66 12.22 -9.53 7.65
C ARG A 66 11.19 -10.30 6.82
N CYS A 67 11.03 -9.96 5.54
CA CYS A 67 10.32 -10.84 4.61
C CYS A 67 11.24 -12.01 4.23
N GLU A 68 11.43 -12.96 5.13
CA GLU A 68 11.97 -14.28 4.80
C GLU A 68 10.80 -15.22 4.58
N GLY A 69 10.54 -15.55 3.32
CA GLY A 69 9.52 -16.48 2.87
C GLY A 69 9.97 -17.12 1.57
#